data_AF-V5A5K7-F1
#
_entry.id   AF-V5A5K7-F1
#
_cell.length_a   1.000
_cell.length_b   1.000
_cell.length_c   1.000
_cell.angle_alpha   90.00
_cell.angle_beta   90.00
_cell.angle_gamma   90.00
#
_symmetry.space_group_name_H-M   'P 1'
#
loop_
_entity.id
_entity.type
_entity.pdbx_description
1 polymer ?
#
loop_
_entity_poly.entity_id
_entity_poly.type
_entity_poly.pdbx_seq_one_letter_code
_entity_poly.pdbx_strand_id
1 'polypeptide(L)'
;MYMCTVPAADRERLALAAQSIPGVINVRVLMAGRRDLHVVAVGESTEDLRNIARALSELDIQIEDEELLQTTVQSPYTPFGPESDEIVSSQPQTPIDRDRVIEVTVVEDAPIAGLTLETADQEGHLDDVAVISIQRDGGLVQPTKQTMFHPDDVVALHAQARQAEDFSAAFREPLEN
;
A
#
# COMPACT_ATOMS: atom_id res chain seq x y z
N MET A 1 -17.53 -10.73 -1.70
CA MET A 1 -18.57 -9.98 -2.44
C MET A 1 -19.63 -10.97 -2.90
N TYR A 2 -20.89 -10.65 -2.69
CA TYR A 2 -22.03 -11.45 -3.12
C TYR A 2 -22.68 -10.78 -4.33
N MET A 3 -22.91 -11.58 -5.38
CA MET A 3 -23.60 -11.15 -6.58
C MET A 3 -24.99 -11.75 -6.51
N CYS A 4 -25.97 -10.90 -6.24
CA CYS A 4 -27.32 -11.32 -5.94
C CYS A 4 -28.30 -10.86 -7.00
N THR A 5 -29.39 -11.62 -7.15
CA THR A 5 -30.54 -11.24 -7.96
C THR A 5 -31.73 -10.97 -7.05
N VAL A 6 -32.46 -9.88 -7.32
CA VAL A 6 -33.65 -9.49 -6.56
C VAL A 6 -34.82 -9.12 -7.50
N PRO A 7 -36.08 -9.25 -7.04
CA PRO A 7 -37.22 -8.76 -7.81
C PRO A 7 -37.11 -7.25 -8.08
N ALA A 8 -37.35 -6.84 -9.33
CA ALA A 8 -37.22 -5.45 -9.74
C ALA A 8 -38.10 -4.48 -8.94
N ALA A 9 -39.29 -4.92 -8.51
CA ALA A 9 -40.23 -4.11 -7.74
C ALA A 9 -39.73 -3.78 -6.32
N ASP A 10 -38.87 -4.61 -5.75
CA ASP A 10 -38.40 -4.51 -4.36
C ASP A 10 -36.93 -4.13 -4.24
N ARG A 11 -36.26 -3.86 -5.36
CA ARG A 11 -34.80 -3.72 -5.47
C ARG A 11 -34.23 -2.67 -4.50
N GLU A 12 -34.84 -1.49 -4.40
CA GLU A 12 -34.41 -0.43 -3.49
C GLU A 12 -34.62 -0.80 -2.02
N ARG A 13 -35.79 -1.38 -1.71
CA ARG A 13 -36.13 -1.82 -0.36
C ARG A 13 -35.18 -2.91 0.13
N LEU A 14 -34.89 -3.90 -0.71
CA LEU A 14 -33.98 -5.00 -0.41
C LEU A 14 -32.53 -4.54 -0.33
N ALA A 15 -32.13 -3.55 -1.14
CA ALA A 15 -30.80 -2.94 -1.02
C ALA A 15 -30.60 -2.26 0.35
N LEU A 16 -31.59 -1.50 0.83
CA LEU A 16 -31.55 -0.88 2.16
C LEU A 16 -31.56 -1.92 3.28
N ALA A 17 -32.35 -2.98 3.13
CA ALA A 17 -32.37 -4.08 4.10
C ALA A 17 -31.03 -4.81 4.14
N ALA A 18 -30.42 -5.11 2.99
CA ALA A 18 -29.10 -5.71 2.90
C ALA A 18 -28.01 -4.83 3.53
N GLN A 19 -28.08 -3.51 3.34
CA GLN A 19 -27.15 -2.56 3.98
C GLN A 19 -27.26 -2.58 5.51
N SER A 20 -28.41 -2.94 6.07
CA SER A 20 -28.62 -3.00 7.51
C SER A 20 -28.04 -4.26 8.16
N ILE A 21 -27.57 -5.23 7.37
CA ILE A 21 -26.94 -6.45 7.88
C ILE A 21 -25.53 -6.09 8.42
N PRO A 22 -25.21 -6.45 9.68
CA PRO A 22 -23.88 -6.25 10.23
C PRO A 22 -22.79 -6.87 9.35
N GLY A 23 -21.73 -6.11 9.08
CA GLY A 23 -20.63 -6.53 8.20
C GLY A 23 -20.82 -6.19 6.73
N VAL A 24 -22.01 -5.77 6.28
CA VAL A 24 -22.19 -5.22 4.93
C VAL A 24 -21.69 -3.79 4.86
N ILE A 25 -20.71 -3.53 3.99
CA ILE A 25 -20.05 -2.21 3.88
C ILE A 25 -20.45 -1.44 2.62
N ASN A 26 -20.96 -2.13 1.60
CA ASN A 26 -21.35 -1.48 0.36
C ASN A 26 -22.39 -2.33 -0.40
N VAL A 27 -23.45 -1.69 -0.87
CA VAL A 27 -24.50 -2.31 -1.69
C VAL A 27 -24.64 -1.48 -2.96
N ARG A 28 -24.51 -2.12 -4.12
CA ARG A 28 -24.66 -1.48 -5.43
C ARG A 28 -25.80 -2.13 -6.19
N VAL A 29 -26.65 -1.27 -6.74
CA VAL A 29 -27.81 -1.68 -7.52
C VAL A 29 -27.50 -1.43 -8.99
N LEU A 30 -27.60 -2.48 -9.81
CA LEU A 30 -27.40 -2.39 -11.26
C LEU A 30 -28.75 -2.28 -11.95
N MET A 31 -28.77 -1.60 -13.10
CA MET A 31 -30.01 -1.28 -13.81
C MET A 31 -30.62 -2.50 -14.51
N ALA A 32 -29.80 -3.39 -15.07
CA ALA A 32 -30.25 -4.49 -15.92
C ALA A 32 -29.36 -5.73 -15.78
N GLY A 33 -29.94 -6.89 -16.11
CA GLY A 33 -29.28 -8.19 -16.06
C GLY A 33 -29.69 -9.04 -14.86
N ARG A 34 -29.13 -10.26 -14.81
CA ARG A 34 -29.06 -11.06 -13.59
C ARG A 34 -27.87 -10.56 -12.77
N ARG A 35 -27.83 -10.82 -11.46
CA ARG A 35 -26.81 -10.28 -10.55
C ARG A 35 -26.92 -8.75 -10.42
N ASP A 36 -28.15 -8.26 -10.33
CA ASP A 36 -28.48 -6.84 -10.30
C ASP A 36 -28.31 -6.18 -8.92
N LEU A 37 -27.91 -6.94 -7.90
CA LEU A 37 -27.57 -6.44 -6.58
C LEU A 37 -26.19 -6.96 -6.16
N HIS A 38 -25.23 -6.07 -5.97
CA HIS A 38 -23.87 -6.39 -5.55
C HIS A 38 -23.66 -5.99 -4.09
N VAL A 39 -23.36 -6.96 -3.23
CA VAL A 39 -23.16 -6.74 -1.79
C VAL A 39 -21.71 -7.04 -1.42
N VAL A 40 -21.01 -6.04 -0.89
CA VAL A 40 -19.66 -6.21 -0.34
C VAL A 40 -19.79 -6.27 1.17
N ALA A 41 -19.25 -7.33 1.74
CA ALA A 41 -19.26 -7.55 3.18
C ALA A 41 -17.87 -7.93 3.68
N VAL A 42 -17.63 -7.67 4.96
CA VAL A 42 -16.40 -7.97 5.70
C VAL A 42 -16.75 -8.82 6.92
N GLY A 43 -15.86 -9.74 7.26
CA GLY A 43 -15.95 -10.59 8.44
C GLY A 43 -14.55 -10.93 8.93
N GLU A 44 -14.41 -11.20 10.23
CA GLU A 44 -13.14 -11.62 10.83
C GLU A 44 -12.84 -13.09 10.52
N SER A 45 -13.90 -13.87 10.27
CA SER A 45 -13.85 -15.30 9.98
C SER A 45 -14.77 -15.68 8.82
N THR A 46 -14.58 -16.90 8.31
CA THR A 46 -15.49 -17.47 7.30
C THR A 46 -16.89 -17.74 7.87
N GLU A 47 -17.04 -17.86 9.19
CA GLU A 47 -18.34 -18.03 9.83
C GLU A 47 -19.16 -16.74 9.78
N ASP A 48 -18.52 -15.58 9.96
CA ASP A 48 -19.17 -14.28 9.80
C ASP A 48 -19.74 -14.10 8.40
N LEU A 49 -18.95 -14.47 7.38
CA LEU A 49 -19.36 -14.41 5.98
C LEU A 49 -20.56 -15.34 5.71
N ARG A 50 -20.57 -16.55 6.27
CA ARG A 50 -21.73 -17.45 6.17
C ARG A 50 -22.97 -16.89 6.85
N ASN A 51 -22.81 -16.24 8.01
CA ASN A 51 -23.92 -15.60 8.71
C ASN A 51 -24.53 -14.45 7.88
N ILE A 52 -23.69 -13.67 7.20
CA ILE A 52 -24.13 -12.61 6.29
C ILE A 52 -24.86 -13.20 5.07
N ALA A 53 -24.32 -14.24 4.44
CA ALA A 53 -24.97 -14.92 3.31
C ALA A 53 -26.35 -15.47 3.69
N ARG A 54 -26.48 -16.02 4.91
CA ARG A 54 -27.75 -16.48 5.45
C ARG A 54 -28.73 -15.33 5.66
N ALA A 55 -28.29 -14.22 6.26
CA ALA A 55 -29.13 -13.05 6.46
C ALA A 55 -29.63 -12.44 5.14
N LEU A 56 -28.80 -12.43 4.10
CA LEU A 56 -29.23 -12.03 2.75
C LEU A 56 -30.31 -12.97 2.21
N SER A 57 -30.12 -14.28 2.36
CA SER A 57 -31.09 -15.29 1.89
C SER A 57 -32.43 -15.20 2.64
N GLU A 58 -32.42 -14.84 3.92
CA GLU A 58 -33.63 -14.60 4.73
C GLU A 58 -34.41 -13.34 4.29
N LEU A 59 -33.80 -12.44 3.53
CA LEU A 59 -34.44 -11.28 2.91
C LEU A 59 -34.99 -11.56 1.50
N ASP A 60 -35.09 -12.83 1.08
CA ASP A 60 -35.44 -13.24 -0.28
C ASP A 60 -34.46 -12.71 -1.35
N ILE A 61 -33.22 -12.41 -0.96
CA ILE A 61 -32.15 -12.02 -1.88
C ILE A 61 -31.47 -13.28 -2.39
N GLN A 62 -31.55 -13.56 -3.69
CA GLN A 62 -30.95 -14.76 -4.28
C GLN A 62 -29.47 -14.54 -4.54
N ILE A 63 -28.60 -15.25 -3.82
CA ILE A 63 -27.15 -15.23 -4.07
C ILE A 63 -26.84 -16.14 -5.27
N GLU A 64 -26.31 -15.56 -6.34
CA GLU A 64 -25.95 -16.28 -7.56
C GLU A 64 -24.46 -16.60 -7.63
N ASP A 65 -23.63 -15.79 -6.97
CA ASP A 65 -22.18 -15.93 -6.95
C ASP A 65 -21.61 -15.33 -5.66
N GLU A 66 -20.48 -15.89 -5.20
CA GLU A 66 -19.75 -15.42 -4.03
C GLU A 66 -18.25 -15.38 -4.35
N GLU A 67 -17.67 -14.19 -4.29
CA GLU A 67 -16.24 -13.97 -4.44
C GLU A 67 -15.60 -13.63 -3.09
N LEU A 68 -14.87 -14.57 -2.51
CA LEU A 68 -14.12 -14.35 -1.27
C LEU A 68 -12.70 -13.88 -1.58
N LEU A 69 -12.41 -12.63 -1.21
CA LEU A 69 -11.12 -12.01 -1.42
C LEU A 69 -10.25 -12.18 -0.17
N GLN A 70 -9.14 -12.91 -0.31
CA GLN A 70 -8.13 -13.03 0.74
C GLN A 70 -6.99 -12.02 0.55
N THR A 71 -6.47 -11.92 -0.69
CA THR A 71 -5.36 -11.04 -1.04
C THR A 71 -5.57 -10.53 -2.45
N THR A 72 -5.34 -9.23 -2.67
CA THR A 72 -5.23 -8.66 -4.01
C THR A 72 -3.77 -8.36 -4.30
N VAL A 73 -3.27 -8.84 -5.45
CA VAL A 73 -1.98 -8.43 -6.00
C VAL A 73 -2.25 -7.55 -7.20
N GLN A 74 -1.75 -6.31 -7.18
CA GLN A 74 -1.87 -5.37 -8.30
C GLN A 74 -0.46 -5.03 -8.81
N SER A 75 -0.30 -4.98 -10.13
CA SER A 75 0.93 -4.55 -10.78
C SER A 75 0.60 -3.50 -11.83
N PRO A 76 1.21 -2.30 -11.78
CA PRO A 76 0.97 -1.26 -12.78
C PRO A 76 1.48 -1.70 -14.17
N TYR A 77 0.82 -1.21 -15.23
CA TYR A 77 1.24 -1.45 -16.61
C TYR A 77 2.31 -0.43 -17.02
N THR A 78 3.57 -0.84 -17.00
CA THR A 78 4.76 0.01 -17.24
C THR A 78 5.02 0.46 -18.70
N PRO A 79 4.59 -0.25 -19.78
CA PRO A 79 5.00 0.09 -21.16
C PRO A 79 4.60 1.47 -21.71
N PHE A 80 3.72 2.22 -21.04
CA PHE A 80 3.34 3.60 -21.41
C PHE A 80 3.49 4.58 -20.24
N GLY A 81 4.37 4.29 -19.28
CA GLY A 81 4.82 5.31 -18.33
C GLY A 81 5.51 6.46 -19.06
N PRO A 82 5.58 7.68 -18.48
CA PRO A 82 6.40 8.74 -19.06
C PRO A 82 7.81 8.21 -19.33
N GLU A 83 8.39 8.52 -20.50
CA GLU A 83 9.83 8.33 -20.74
C GLU A 83 10.58 9.32 -19.85
N SER A 84 10.69 8.97 -18.58
CA SER A 84 11.34 9.75 -17.54
C SER A 84 11.87 8.73 -16.54
N ASP A 85 13.09 8.95 -16.06
CA ASP A 85 13.78 8.18 -15.00
C ASP A 85 13.01 8.25 -13.65
N GLU A 86 11.72 7.94 -13.65
CA GLU A 86 10.80 8.05 -12.52
C GLU A 86 10.19 6.69 -12.23
N ILE A 87 10.91 5.91 -11.44
CA ILE A 87 10.33 4.76 -10.73
C ILE A 87 9.52 5.33 -9.57
N VAL A 88 8.23 5.56 -9.79
CA VAL A 88 7.28 5.63 -8.68
C VAL A 88 7.18 4.21 -8.12
N SER A 89 7.98 3.91 -7.10
CA SER A 89 7.89 2.65 -6.37
C SER A 89 6.57 2.63 -5.60
N SER A 90 5.57 1.98 -6.17
CA SER A 90 4.38 1.53 -5.47
C SER A 90 4.34 0.00 -5.55
N GLN A 91 5.35 -0.65 -4.97
CA GLN A 91 5.34 -2.11 -4.80
C GLN A 91 4.64 -2.50 -3.48
N PRO A 92 3.66 -3.41 -3.50
CA PRO A 92 3.27 -4.16 -2.31
C PRO A 92 4.37 -5.19 -2.02
N GLN A 93 5.15 -4.99 -0.96
CA GLN A 93 6.17 -5.94 -0.54
C GLN A 93 5.57 -7.01 0.37
N THR A 94 5.46 -8.23 -0.12
CA THR A 94 5.68 -9.41 0.73
C THR A 94 6.74 -10.30 0.11
N PRO A 95 7.99 -10.23 0.58
CA PRO A 95 8.95 -11.31 0.43
C PRO A 95 9.34 -11.86 1.81
N ILE A 96 9.17 -13.18 1.95
CA ILE A 96 9.99 -13.93 2.89
C ILE A 96 11.43 -13.82 2.37
N ASP A 97 12.31 -13.19 3.16
CA ASP A 97 13.78 -13.18 3.10
C ASP A 97 14.51 -12.01 2.36
N ARG A 98 15.00 -11.07 3.20
CA ARG A 98 16.34 -10.42 3.18
C ARG A 98 16.66 -9.07 2.51
N ASP A 99 15.78 -8.46 1.73
CA ASP A 99 15.96 -7.09 1.21
C ASP A 99 14.89 -6.17 1.78
N ARG A 100 15.28 -5.13 2.52
CA ARG A 100 14.32 -4.17 3.10
C ARG A 100 14.63 -2.77 2.58
N VAL A 101 13.61 -2.16 1.97
CA VAL A 101 13.62 -0.72 1.69
C VAL A 101 13.23 0.02 2.97
N ILE A 102 14.01 1.01 3.37
CA ILE A 102 13.79 1.83 4.57
C ILE A 102 13.80 3.29 4.13
N GLU A 103 12.79 4.05 4.58
CA GLU A 103 12.76 5.50 4.45
C GLU A 103 13.32 6.15 5.70
N VAL A 104 14.28 7.05 5.53
CA VAL A 104 14.92 7.75 6.64
C VAL A 104 14.97 9.25 6.35
N THR A 105 14.56 10.05 7.32
CA THR A 105 14.68 11.51 7.26
C THR A 105 16.07 11.93 7.71
N VAL A 106 16.72 12.80 6.94
CA VAL A 106 17.99 13.44 7.30
C VAL A 106 17.69 14.56 8.30
N VAL A 107 18.21 14.43 9.53
CA VAL A 107 18.11 15.51 10.53
C VAL A 107 19.17 16.59 10.30
N GLU A 108 18.95 17.80 10.85
CA GLU A 108 19.84 18.96 10.67
C GLU A 108 21.31 18.69 11.04
N ASP A 109 21.56 17.93 12.12
CA ASP A 109 22.90 17.58 12.61
C ASP A 109 23.36 16.18 12.19
N ALA A 110 22.75 15.58 11.16
CA ALA A 110 23.17 14.27 10.68
C ALA A 110 24.57 14.32 10.06
N PRO A 111 25.44 13.32 10.29
CA PRO A 111 26.77 13.24 9.67
C PRO A 111 26.77 13.36 8.14
N ILE A 112 25.70 12.93 7.49
CA ILE A 112 25.52 13.00 6.03
C ILE A 112 25.00 14.34 5.53
N ALA A 113 24.48 15.21 6.41
CA ALA A 113 23.87 16.47 6.02
C ALA A 113 24.92 17.40 5.40
N GLY A 114 24.65 17.91 4.19
CA GLY A 114 25.58 18.74 3.43
C GLY A 114 26.66 17.96 2.65
N LEU A 115 26.71 16.63 2.78
CA LEU A 115 27.58 15.79 1.94
C LEU A 115 26.89 15.44 0.61
N THR A 116 27.70 15.19 -0.41
CA THR A 116 27.22 14.58 -1.65
C THR A 116 27.15 13.07 -1.51
N LEU A 117 26.30 12.42 -2.33
CA LEU A 117 26.24 10.95 -2.39
C LEU A 117 27.63 10.30 -2.56
N GLU A 118 28.46 10.87 -3.44
CA GLU A 118 29.82 10.35 -3.67
C GLU A 118 30.72 10.52 -2.45
N THR A 119 30.63 11.65 -1.74
CA THR A 119 31.41 11.87 -0.52
C THR A 119 30.95 10.97 0.62
N ALA A 120 29.63 10.80 0.78
CA ALA A 120 29.06 9.94 1.80
C ALA A 120 29.44 8.45 1.60
N ASP A 121 29.50 7.99 0.34
CA ASP A 121 30.01 6.65 -0.01
C ASP A 121 31.51 6.51 0.32
N GLN A 122 32.32 7.52 -0.02
CA GLN A 122 33.77 7.53 0.27
C GLN A 122 34.10 7.59 1.76
N GLU A 123 33.27 8.25 2.56
CA GLU A 123 33.42 8.36 4.01
C GLU A 123 32.84 7.15 4.76
N GLY A 124 32.29 6.15 4.04
CA GLY A 124 31.75 4.92 4.61
C GLY A 124 30.38 5.11 5.27
N HIS A 125 29.69 6.20 4.97
CA HIS A 125 28.34 6.46 5.47
C HIS A 125 27.26 5.69 4.68
N LEU A 126 27.60 5.11 3.52
CA LEU A 126 26.69 4.36 2.65
C LEU A 126 27.15 2.92 2.36
N ASP A 127 28.02 2.35 3.19
CA ASP A 127 28.49 0.96 3.02
C ASP A 127 27.31 -0.04 3.00
N ASP A 128 27.27 -0.89 1.96
CA ASP A 128 26.22 -1.90 1.74
C ASP A 128 24.77 -1.36 1.65
N VAL A 129 24.61 -0.05 1.36
CA VAL A 129 23.31 0.62 1.21
C VAL A 129 23.21 1.33 -0.14
N ALA A 130 22.13 1.08 -0.87
CA ALA A 130 21.85 1.79 -2.12
C ALA A 130 20.75 2.85 -1.94
N VAL A 131 21.05 4.10 -2.26
CA VAL A 131 20.06 5.19 -2.30
C VAL A 131 19.19 5.03 -3.54
N ILE A 132 17.89 4.85 -3.34
CA ILE A 132 16.90 4.69 -4.42
C ILE A 132 16.36 6.05 -4.85
N SER A 133 15.96 6.86 -3.89
CA SER A 133 15.36 8.18 -4.14
C SER A 133 15.52 9.13 -2.96
N ILE A 134 15.44 10.42 -3.24
CA ILE A 134 15.42 11.49 -2.24
C ILE A 134 14.17 12.32 -2.47
N GLN A 135 13.36 12.54 -1.44
CA GLN A 135 12.21 13.43 -1.49
C GLN A 135 12.54 14.71 -0.71
N ARG A 136 12.37 15.86 -1.37
CA ARG A 136 12.65 17.20 -0.85
C ARG A 136 11.51 18.14 -1.18
N ASP A 137 11.03 18.90 -0.19
CA ASP A 137 9.95 19.88 -0.36
C ASP A 137 8.70 19.31 -1.07
N GLY A 138 8.41 18.03 -0.85
CA GLY A 138 7.30 17.31 -1.48
C GLY A 138 7.55 16.87 -2.92
N GLY A 139 8.71 17.16 -3.51
CA GLY A 139 9.15 16.69 -4.83
C GLY A 139 10.13 15.53 -4.77
N LEU A 140 10.22 14.75 -5.84
CA LEU A 140 11.17 13.65 -5.97
C LEU A 140 12.44 14.13 -6.68
N VAL A 141 13.59 13.87 -6.08
CA VAL A 141 14.92 14.16 -6.62
C VAL A 141 15.60 12.84 -6.96
N GLN A 142 15.99 12.69 -8.23
CA GLN A 142 16.75 11.54 -8.69
C GLN A 142 18.19 11.63 -8.14
N PRO A 143 18.66 10.63 -7.37
CA PRO A 143 19.99 10.66 -6.79
C PRO A 143 21.05 10.48 -7.88
N THR A 144 21.98 11.43 -7.93
CA THR A 144 23.20 11.38 -8.73
C THR A 144 24.39 11.45 -7.78
N LYS A 145 25.59 11.13 -8.27
CA LYS A 145 26.82 11.23 -7.47
C LYS A 145 27.05 12.61 -6.86
N GLN A 146 26.56 13.66 -7.53
CA GLN A 146 26.69 15.06 -7.09
C GLN A 146 25.49 15.54 -6.27
N THR A 147 24.46 14.71 -6.09
CA THR A 147 23.29 15.08 -5.29
C THR A 147 23.70 15.21 -3.83
N MET A 148 23.43 16.38 -3.26
CA MET A 148 23.73 16.74 -1.87
C MET A 148 22.54 16.41 -0.98
N PHE A 149 22.79 15.82 0.18
CA PHE A 149 21.78 15.61 1.23
C PHE A 149 21.50 16.92 1.95
N HIS A 150 20.24 17.28 2.10
CA HIS A 150 19.80 18.41 2.89
C HIS A 150 19.04 17.92 4.14
N PRO A 151 19.04 18.72 5.21
CA PRO A 151 18.08 18.52 6.30
C PRO A 151 16.65 18.45 5.76
N ASP A 152 15.81 17.64 6.41
CA ASP A 152 14.43 17.35 6.02
C ASP A 152 14.26 16.51 4.74
N ASP A 153 15.35 16.09 4.09
CA ASP A 153 15.27 15.11 3.01
C ASP A 153 14.74 13.77 3.54
N VAL A 154 13.79 13.18 2.83
CA VAL A 154 13.36 11.79 3.06
C VAL A 154 14.04 10.91 2.03
N VAL A 155 14.96 10.06 2.48
CA VAL A 155 15.78 9.21 1.64
C VAL A 155 15.27 7.78 1.69
N ALA A 156 14.92 7.22 0.53
CA ALA A 156 14.59 5.80 0.40
C ALA A 156 15.87 5.01 0.12
N LEU A 157 16.15 4.06 1.00
CA LEU A 157 17.38 3.28 1.00
C LEU A 157 17.05 1.80 0.86
N HIS A 158 17.91 1.07 0.18
CA HIS A 158 17.86 -0.37 0.08
C HIS A 158 18.95 -0.99 0.97
N ALA A 159 18.57 -1.72 2.01
CA ALA A 159 19.51 -2.34 2.95
C ALA A 159 19.35 -3.86 3.00
N GLN A 160 20.49 -4.56 3.06
CA GLN A 160 20.52 -6.00 3.32
C GLN A 160 20.20 -6.28 4.80
N ALA A 161 19.40 -7.33 5.07
CA ALA A 161 18.78 -7.60 6.37
C ALA A 161 19.70 -7.82 7.59
N ARG A 162 21.03 -7.72 7.47
CA ARG A 162 21.96 -7.92 8.60
C ARG A 162 22.21 -6.69 9.48
N GLN A 163 21.85 -5.47 9.06
CA GLN A 163 22.32 -4.24 9.73
C GLN A 163 21.30 -3.09 9.82
N ALA A 164 20.00 -3.38 9.72
CA ALA A 164 18.96 -2.35 9.81
C ALA A 164 18.94 -1.57 11.15
N GLU A 165 19.60 -2.06 12.20
CA GLU A 165 19.67 -1.36 13.50
C GLU A 165 20.89 -0.42 13.66
N ASP A 166 22.01 -0.65 12.95
CA ASP A 166 23.24 0.17 13.07
C ASP A 166 23.24 1.41 12.17
N PHE A 167 22.50 1.39 11.06
CA PHE A 167 22.64 2.40 10.00
C PHE A 167 21.86 3.69 10.23
N SER A 168 20.87 3.67 11.12
CA SER A 168 20.08 4.87 11.44
C SER A 168 20.92 5.99 12.10
N ALA A 169 22.12 5.68 12.59
CA ALA A 169 23.05 6.63 13.20
C ALA A 169 23.66 7.62 12.20
N ALA A 170 23.78 7.25 10.91
CA ALA A 170 24.32 8.18 9.90
C ALA A 170 23.32 9.27 9.49
N PHE A 171 22.03 9.02 9.72
CA PHE A 171 20.91 9.89 9.30
C PHE A 171 20.22 10.59 10.48
N ARG A 172 20.64 10.28 11.71
CA ARG A 172 20.11 10.83 12.98
C ARG A 172 21.22 11.50 13.77
N GLU A 173 20.84 12.28 14.78
CA GLU A 173 21.79 12.85 15.73
C GLU A 173 22.61 11.73 16.39
N PRO A 174 23.93 11.90 16.54
CA PRO A 174 24.73 10.95 17.30
C PRO A 174 24.19 10.92 18.74
N LEU A 175 23.84 9.72 19.24
CA LEU A 175 23.49 9.52 20.64
C LEU A 175 24.66 9.98 21.51
N GLU A 176 24.56 11.18 22.08
CA GLU A 176 25.49 11.66 23.10
C GLU A 176 25.45 10.70 24.30
N ASN A 177 26.63 10.22 24.70
CA ASN A 177 26.84 9.41 25.90
C ASN A 177 27.27 10.29 27.08
#